data_AF-A0A6L3MJ77-F1
#
_entry.id   AF-A0A6L3MJ77-F1
#
_cell.length_a   1.000
_cell.length_b   1.000
_cell.length_c   1.000
_cell.angle_alpha   90.00
_cell.angle_beta   90.00
_cell.angle_gamma   90.00
#
_symmetry.space_group_name_H-M   'P 1'
#
loop_
_entity.id
_entity.type
_entity.pdbx_description
1 polymer ?
#
loop_
_entity_poly.entity_id
_entity_poly.type
_entity_poly.pdbx_seq_one_letter_code
_entity_poly.pdbx_strand_id
1 'polypeptide(L)'
;MSSRTDWPYPRVVAHRGGGTLAPENTLAAFDEGARRGHRMVEFDAKLSADDVSFLLHDDTVERTSNGSGPAAGMRYAALAALDAGAWFDARFAGERMPTL
;
A
#
# COMPACT_ATOMS: atom_id res chain seq x y z
N MET A 1 -39.04 -12.58 -0.41
CA MET A 1 -37.89 -11.65 -0.53
C MET A 1 -36.62 -12.47 -0.33
N SER A 2 -35.90 -12.81 -1.41
CA SER A 2 -34.66 -13.58 -1.32
C SER A 2 -33.57 -12.70 -0.68
N SER A 3 -33.03 -13.13 0.46
CA SER A 3 -32.02 -12.39 1.22
C SER A 3 -30.70 -12.40 0.46
N ARG A 4 -30.28 -11.22 0.01
CA ARG A 4 -29.10 -11.00 -0.82
C ARG A 4 -27.79 -11.00 0.00
N THR A 5 -27.57 -12.00 0.88
CA THR A 5 -26.68 -11.82 2.04
C THR A 5 -25.79 -13.00 2.44
N ASP A 6 -25.12 -13.68 1.49
CA ASP A 6 -23.97 -14.55 1.81
C ASP A 6 -22.63 -13.97 1.32
N TRP A 7 -22.61 -12.73 0.80
CA TRP A 7 -21.38 -12.05 0.42
C TRP A 7 -20.81 -11.27 1.60
N PRO A 8 -19.64 -11.64 2.15
CA PRO A 8 -19.13 -11.08 3.40
C PRO A 8 -18.49 -9.69 3.25
N TYR A 9 -18.14 -9.30 2.03
CA TYR A 9 -17.39 -8.06 1.78
C TYR A 9 -18.31 -6.83 1.72
N PRO A 10 -17.86 -5.68 2.27
CA PRO A 10 -18.64 -4.46 2.25
C PRO A 10 -18.81 -3.90 0.84
N ARG A 11 -19.77 -2.99 0.68
CA ARG A 11 -20.01 -2.28 -0.58
C ARG A 11 -18.91 -1.28 -0.94
N VAL A 12 -18.15 -0.82 0.05
CA VAL A 12 -17.11 0.19 -0.08
C VAL A 12 -15.81 -0.35 0.50
N VAL A 13 -14.75 -0.25 -0.29
CA VAL A 13 -13.41 -0.73 0.04
C VAL A 13 -12.46 0.46 -0.11
N ALA A 14 -11.55 0.61 0.83
CA ALA A 14 -10.58 1.70 0.80
C ALA A 14 -9.45 1.36 -0.18
N HIS A 15 -9.45 2.00 -1.35
CA HIS A 15 -8.48 1.76 -2.43
C HIS A 15 -7.06 2.14 -1.97
N ARG A 16 -6.12 1.20 -2.09
CA ARG A 16 -4.72 1.31 -1.63
C ARG A 16 -4.56 1.85 -0.22
N GLY A 17 -5.48 1.51 0.68
CA GLY A 17 -5.48 2.01 2.06
C GLY A 17 -6.34 3.24 2.29
N GLY A 18 -5.79 4.42 2.00
CA GLY A 18 -6.36 5.71 2.37
C GLY A 18 -7.01 6.45 1.21
N GLY A 19 -7.11 5.81 0.04
CA GLY A 19 -7.43 6.52 -1.21
C GLY A 19 -6.40 7.61 -1.47
N THR A 20 -6.85 8.85 -1.58
CA THR A 20 -6.00 10.03 -1.82
C THR A 20 -5.63 10.80 -0.54
N LEU A 21 -5.85 10.21 0.64
CA LEU A 21 -5.70 10.89 1.94
C LEU A 21 -4.38 10.58 2.67
N ALA A 22 -3.61 9.60 2.18
CA ALA A 22 -2.36 9.12 2.74
C ALA A 22 -1.55 8.44 1.63
N PRO A 23 -0.22 8.27 1.77
CA PRO A 23 0.61 7.61 0.77
C PRO A 23 0.14 6.19 0.52
N GLU A 24 -0.28 5.90 -0.71
CA GLU A 24 -0.87 4.62 -1.10
C GLU A 24 -0.02 3.41 -0.69
N ASN A 25 -0.68 2.28 -0.38
CA ASN A 25 -0.01 1.00 -0.05
C ASN A 25 0.95 1.05 1.16
N THR A 26 0.78 2.01 2.08
CA THR A 26 1.51 2.11 3.34
C THR A 26 0.64 1.76 4.55
N LEU A 27 1.26 1.51 5.71
CA LEU A 27 0.52 1.32 6.96
C LEU A 27 -0.22 2.60 7.37
N ALA A 28 0.37 3.78 7.15
CA ALA A 28 -0.31 5.05 7.37
C ALA A 28 -1.60 5.21 6.53
N ALA A 29 -1.61 4.70 5.29
CA ALA A 29 -2.82 4.68 4.47
C ALA A 29 -3.88 3.71 4.99
N PHE A 30 -3.47 2.56 5.53
CA PHE A 30 -4.40 1.62 6.17
C PHE A 30 -5.04 2.22 7.41
N ASP A 31 -4.24 2.89 8.25
CA ASP A 31 -4.73 3.59 9.44
C ASP A 31 -5.69 4.73 9.07
N GLU A 32 -5.40 5.49 8.02
CA GLU A 32 -6.31 6.54 7.54
C GLU A 32 -7.63 5.94 7.03
N GLY A 33 -7.59 4.84 6.27
CA GLY A 33 -8.78 4.10 5.84
C GLY A 33 -9.64 3.64 7.02
N ALA A 34 -9.00 3.06 8.04
CA ALA A 34 -9.64 2.62 9.28
C ALA A 34 -10.24 3.79 10.08
N ARG A 35 -9.52 4.91 10.19
CA ARG A 35 -9.99 6.14 10.88
C ARG A 35 -11.23 6.75 10.22
N ARG A 36 -11.44 6.52 8.92
CA ARG A 36 -12.63 6.91 8.17
C ARG A 36 -13.80 5.92 8.28
N GLY A 37 -13.61 4.81 9.00
CA GLY A 37 -14.63 3.79 9.24
C GLY A 37 -14.75 2.73 8.14
N HIS A 38 -13.79 2.64 7.21
CA HIS A 38 -13.78 1.56 6.24
C HIS A 38 -13.59 0.21 6.92
N ARG A 39 -14.27 -0.81 6.39
CA ARG A 39 -14.25 -2.18 6.93
C ARG A 39 -13.49 -3.18 6.05
N MET A 40 -13.00 -2.70 4.91
CA MET A 40 -12.15 -3.45 3.99
C MET A 40 -11.20 -2.46 3.33
N VAL A 41 -9.99 -2.93 3.06
CA VAL A 41 -8.95 -2.23 2.34
C VAL A 41 -8.57 -3.06 1.11
N GLU A 42 -8.24 -2.38 0.03
CA GLU A 42 -7.60 -2.95 -1.14
C GLU A 42 -6.14 -2.45 -1.18
N PHE A 43 -5.25 -3.28 -1.72
CA PHE A 43 -3.82 -2.99 -1.84
C PHE A 43 -3.20 -3.82 -2.96
N ASP A 44 -2.07 -3.34 -3.48
CA ASP A 44 -1.32 -3.97 -4.57
C ASP A 44 -0.12 -4.74 -4.03
N ALA A 45 -0.10 -6.06 -4.17
CA ALA A 45 1.01 -6.92 -3.73
C ALA A 45 1.95 -7.29 -4.89
N LYS A 46 3.27 -7.28 -4.64
CA LYS A 46 4.35 -7.70 -5.53
C LYS A 46 5.37 -8.59 -4.82
N LEU A 47 6.24 -9.24 -5.59
CA LEU A 47 7.36 -10.03 -5.08
C LEU A 47 8.68 -9.30 -5.31
N SER A 48 9.53 -9.27 -4.28
CA SER A 48 10.92 -8.81 -4.40
C SER A 48 11.78 -9.85 -5.13
N ALA A 49 13.03 -9.48 -5.45
CA ALA A 49 14.01 -10.39 -6.05
C ALA A 49 14.41 -11.57 -5.14
N ASP A 50 14.06 -11.50 -3.86
CA ASP A 50 14.28 -12.54 -2.85
C ASP A 50 12.95 -13.11 -2.29
N ASP A 51 11.90 -13.10 -3.13
CA ASP A 51 10.60 -13.75 -2.92
C ASP A 51 9.81 -13.28 -1.68
N VAL A 52 10.05 -12.03 -1.24
CA VAL A 52 9.25 -11.42 -0.17
C VAL A 52 8.07 -10.68 -0.80
N SER A 53 6.86 -11.00 -0.36
CA SER A 53 5.65 -10.25 -0.73
C SER A 53 5.62 -8.89 -0.04
N PHE A 54 5.53 -7.82 -0.83
CA PHE A 54 5.49 -6.44 -0.35
C PHE A 54 4.46 -5.62 -1.14
N LEU A 55 4.13 -4.43 -0.65
CA LEU A 55 3.09 -3.60 -1.25
C LEU A 55 3.68 -2.48 -2.13
N LEU A 56 3.29 -2.47 -3.41
CA LEU A 56 3.64 -1.47 -4.42
C LEU A 56 2.81 -1.71 -5.68
N HIS A 57 2.21 -0.64 -6.22
CA HIS A 57 1.46 -0.72 -7.48
C HIS A 57 2.37 -0.77 -8.72
N ASP A 58 3.28 0.18 -8.84
CA ASP A 58 4.07 0.41 -10.06
C ASP A 58 5.18 -0.63 -10.22
N ASP A 59 5.64 -0.85 -11.46
CA ASP A 59 6.77 -1.78 -11.73
C ASP A 59 8.11 -1.21 -11.26
N THR A 60 8.15 0.10 -11.04
CA THR A 60 9.32 0.84 -10.58
C THR A 60 8.96 1.64 -9.31
N VAL A 61 9.96 2.09 -8.57
CA VAL A 61 9.77 2.65 -7.22
C VAL A 61 9.65 4.19 -7.19
N GLU A 62 9.92 4.90 -8.28
CA GLU A 62 10.14 6.35 -8.34
C GLU A 62 8.91 7.17 -7.98
N ARG A 63 7.71 6.73 -8.38
CA ARG A 63 6.49 7.54 -8.20
C ARG A 63 6.11 7.67 -6.72
N THR A 64 6.30 6.61 -5.95
CA THR A 64 5.81 6.49 -4.57
C THR A 64 6.94 6.28 -3.58
N SER A 65 8.18 6.59 -3.94
CA SER A 65 9.30 6.57 -3.01
C SER A 65 10.45 7.49 -3.41
N ASN A 66 11.50 7.52 -2.59
CA ASN A 66 12.76 8.20 -2.91
C ASN A 66 13.78 7.33 -3.69
N GLY A 67 13.37 6.14 -4.16
CA GLY A 67 14.23 5.24 -4.93
C GLY A 67 14.11 5.42 -6.44
N SER A 68 14.86 4.61 -7.19
CA SER A 68 14.72 4.49 -8.64
C SER A 68 15.04 3.09 -9.14
N GLY A 69 14.38 2.65 -10.20
CA GLY A 69 14.58 1.39 -10.89
C GLY A 69 13.42 0.41 -10.70
N PRO A 70 13.46 -0.72 -11.42
CA PRO A 70 12.45 -1.76 -11.36
C PRO A 70 12.47 -2.48 -10.00
N ALA A 71 11.32 -2.55 -9.35
CA ALA A 71 11.18 -3.15 -8.01
C ALA A 71 11.45 -4.67 -8.03
N ALA A 72 11.09 -5.35 -9.12
CA ALA A 72 11.30 -6.79 -9.31
C ALA A 72 12.79 -7.21 -9.26
N GLY A 73 13.72 -6.28 -9.51
CA GLY A 73 15.16 -6.53 -9.43
C GLY A 73 15.77 -6.25 -8.04
N MET A 74 14.98 -5.76 -7.08
CA MET A 74 15.46 -5.35 -5.76
C MET A 74 15.15 -6.40 -4.71
N ARG A 75 16.12 -6.68 -3.84
CA ARG A 75 15.89 -7.44 -2.60
C ARG A 75 15.02 -6.62 -1.65
N TYR A 76 14.21 -7.28 -0.83
CA TYR A 76 13.30 -6.58 0.08
C TYR A 76 14.02 -5.63 1.04
N ALA A 77 15.21 -5.99 1.53
CA ALA A 77 15.98 -5.11 2.40
C ALA A 77 16.30 -3.73 1.76
N ALA A 78 16.48 -3.68 0.44
CA ALA A 78 16.68 -2.42 -0.28
C ALA A 78 15.34 -1.66 -0.45
N LEU A 79 14.26 -2.36 -0.79
CA LEU A 79 12.91 -1.78 -0.90
C LEU A 79 12.44 -1.18 0.43
N ALA A 80 12.66 -1.90 1.54
CA ALA A 80 12.27 -1.49 2.89
C ALA A 80 13.09 -0.30 3.43
N ALA A 81 14.23 0.01 2.82
CA ALA A 81 15.05 1.16 3.16
C ALA A 81 14.60 2.45 2.44
N LEU A 82 13.75 2.34 1.42
CA LEU A 82 13.19 3.49 0.72
C LEU A 82 12.12 4.17 1.58
N ASP A 83 12.06 5.50 1.49
CA ASP A 83 10.97 6.30 2.04
C ASP A 83 9.82 6.28 1.04
N ALA A 84 8.70 5.66 1.43
CA ALA A 84 7.49 5.51 0.64
C ALA A 84 6.37 6.52 0.99
N GLY A 85 6.66 7.53 1.81
CA GLY A 85 5.64 8.47 2.31
C GLY A 85 5.94 9.95 2.06
N ALA A 86 7.20 10.37 2.09
CA ALA A 86 7.57 11.79 1.96
C ALA A 86 7.16 12.43 0.63
N TRP A 87 6.97 11.63 -0.43
CA TRP A 87 6.46 12.10 -1.72
C TRP A 87 5.02 12.63 -1.64
N PHE A 88 4.23 12.12 -0.69
CA PHE A 88 2.84 12.51 -0.48
C PHE A 88 2.74 13.76 0.39
N ASP A 89 3.36 13.74 1.56
CA ASP A 89 3.46 14.87 2.50
C ASP A 89 4.61 14.59 3.48
N ALA A 90 5.33 15.63 3.89
CA ALA A 90 6.47 15.52 4.81
C ALA A 90 6.13 14.85 6.15
N ARG A 91 4.86 14.91 6.57
CA ARG A 91 4.38 14.24 7.80
C ARG A 91 4.42 12.71 7.75
N PHE A 92 4.54 12.13 6.56
CA PHE A 92 4.66 10.67 6.34
C PHE A 92 6.09 10.25 6.01
N ALA A 93 7.07 11.13 6.21
CA ALA A 93 8.48 10.77 6.03
C ALA A 93 8.84 9.55 6.90
N GLY A 94 9.54 8.60 6.31
CA GLY A 94 9.94 7.34 6.93
C GLY A 94 8.92 6.20 6.85
N GLU A 95 7.75 6.40 6.22
CA GLU A 95 6.91 5.28 5.80
C GLU A 95 7.70 4.34 4.87
N ARG A 96 7.43 3.05 4.98
CA ARG A 96 8.13 2.00 4.22
C ARG A 96 7.15 1.27 3.33
N MET A 97 7.65 0.56 2.33
CA MET A 97 6.86 -0.47 1.63
C MET A 97 6.67 -1.67 2.58
N PRO A 98 5.47 -1.91 3.12
CA PRO A 98 5.24 -2.98 4.07
C PRO A 98 5.26 -4.36 3.37
N THR A 99 5.57 -5.41 4.12
CA THR A 99 5.33 -6.78 3.67
C THR A 99 3.86 -7.16 3.79
N LEU A 100 3.42 -8.18 3.04
CA LEU A 100 2.13 -8.82 3.21
C LEU A 100 2.09 -9.72 4.46
#